data_AF-A0A950XGG5-F1
#
_entry.id   AF-A0A950XGG5-F1
#
_cell.length_a   1.000
_cell.length_b   1.000
_cell.length_c   1.000
_cell.angle_alpha   90.00
_cell.angle_beta   90.00
_cell.angle_gamma   90.00
#
_symmetry.space_group_name_H-M   'P 1'
#
loop_
_entity.id
_entity.type
_entity.pdbx_description
1 polymer ?
#
loop_
_entity_poly.entity_id
_entity_poly.type
_entity_poly.pdbx_seq_one_letter_code
_entity_poly.pdbx_strand_id
1 'polypeptide(L)'
;MFEEMRAAALLQKLLHLDGAAFDASHAFALATSDGAAALNIAGGELIAGAPADYVVLDASQIDPWSPPLQALVYRGQDAWVQATFVGGRRVYVGQPSALASKARGMAAAVANRVCS
;
A
#
# COMPACT_ATOMS: atom_id res chain seq x y z
N MET A 1 -5.01 -4.58 -7.76
CA MET A 1 -3.96 -4.92 -6.76
C MET A 1 -4.55 -5.34 -5.39
N PHE A 2 -5.51 -4.58 -4.82
CA PHE A 2 -6.12 -4.95 -3.52
C PHE A 2 -6.85 -6.30 -3.56
N GLU A 3 -7.61 -6.55 -4.63
CA GLU A 3 -8.32 -7.81 -4.85
C GLU A 3 -7.36 -8.99 -4.95
N GLU A 4 -6.18 -8.78 -5.53
CA GLU A 4 -5.14 -9.79 -5.70
C GLU A 4 -4.48 -10.14 -4.36
N MET A 5 -4.23 -9.16 -3.48
CA MET A 5 -3.80 -9.46 -2.10
C MET A 5 -4.85 -10.26 -1.34
N ARG A 6 -6.13 -9.86 -1.46
CA ARG A 6 -7.25 -10.57 -0.82
C ARG A 6 -7.34 -12.00 -1.35
N ALA A 7 -7.27 -12.17 -2.67
CA ALA A 7 -7.31 -13.47 -3.32
C ALA A 7 -6.14 -14.34 -2.90
N ALA A 8 -4.90 -13.83 -2.91
CA ALA A 8 -3.72 -14.56 -2.47
C ALA A 8 -3.89 -15.04 -1.01
N ALA A 9 -4.29 -14.16 -0.10
CA ALA A 9 -4.48 -14.53 1.30
C ALA A 9 -5.59 -15.57 1.50
N LEU A 10 -6.73 -15.43 0.82
CA LEU A 10 -7.84 -16.39 0.97
C LEU A 10 -7.54 -17.74 0.31
N LEU A 11 -6.88 -17.75 -0.85
CA LEU A 11 -6.52 -18.98 -1.55
C LEU A 11 -5.53 -19.81 -0.74
N GLN A 12 -4.50 -19.19 -0.17
CA GLN A 12 -3.52 -19.92 0.65
C GLN A 12 -4.16 -20.50 1.92
N LYS A 13 -5.03 -19.73 2.59
CA LYS A 13 -5.77 -20.24 3.76
C LYS A 13 -6.66 -21.43 3.42
N LEU A 14 -7.33 -21.39 2.26
CA LEU A 14 -8.17 -22.48 1.80
C LEU A 14 -7.34 -23.72 1.45
N LEU A 15 -6.25 -23.55 0.70
CA LEU A 15 -5.36 -24.63 0.29
C LEU A 15 -4.73 -25.36 1.47
N HIS A 16 -4.37 -24.63 2.52
CA HIS A 16 -3.74 -25.17 3.73
C HIS A 16 -4.73 -25.54 4.85
N LEU A 17 -6.02 -25.22 4.68
CA LEU A 17 -7.05 -25.35 5.71
C LEU A 17 -6.65 -24.69 7.05
N ASP A 18 -5.86 -23.62 6.97
CA ASP A 18 -5.29 -22.91 8.12
C ASP A 18 -5.44 -21.41 7.90
N GLY A 19 -6.21 -20.77 8.79
CA GLY A 19 -6.46 -19.33 8.77
C GLY A 19 -5.23 -18.45 9.00
N ALA A 20 -4.14 -19.03 9.52
CA ALA A 20 -2.88 -18.36 9.79
C ALA A 20 -1.80 -18.60 8.73
N ALA A 21 -2.02 -19.52 7.78
CA ALA A 21 -1.00 -19.92 6.79
C ALA A 21 -0.48 -18.76 5.92
N PHE A 22 -1.33 -17.75 5.67
CA PHE A 22 -0.95 -16.57 4.89
C PHE A 22 -1.73 -15.35 5.37
N ASP A 23 -1.07 -14.52 6.16
CA ASP A 23 -1.68 -13.34 6.79
C ASP A 23 -1.61 -12.08 5.90
N ALA A 24 -2.14 -10.97 6.42
CA ALA A 24 -2.13 -9.69 5.70
C ALA A 24 -0.70 -9.17 5.45
N SER A 25 0.25 -9.48 6.32
CA SER A 25 1.65 -9.06 6.18
C SER A 25 2.31 -9.77 4.99
N HIS A 26 2.11 -11.08 4.86
CA HIS A 26 2.60 -11.84 3.71
C HIS A 26 1.97 -11.35 2.39
N ALA A 27 0.66 -11.08 2.38
CA ALA A 27 -0.01 -10.56 1.18
C ALA A 27 0.50 -9.18 0.76
N PHE A 28 0.77 -8.31 1.74
CA PHE A 28 1.33 -6.99 1.46
C PHE A 28 2.78 -7.06 1.00
N ALA A 29 3.62 -7.89 1.62
CA ALA A 29 5.00 -8.12 1.19
C ALA A 29 5.05 -8.67 -0.24
N LEU A 30 4.21 -9.67 -0.55
CA LEU A 30 4.05 -10.21 -1.91
C LEU A 30 3.74 -9.13 -2.94
N ALA A 31 2.86 -8.20 -2.59
CA ALA A 31 2.47 -7.10 -3.47
C ALA A 31 3.47 -5.94 -3.52
N THR A 32 4.51 -5.95 -2.68
CA THR A 32 5.46 -4.84 -2.53
C THR A 32 6.92 -5.33 -2.56
N SER A 33 7.56 -5.50 -1.40
CA SER A 33 8.98 -5.86 -1.25
C SER A 33 9.33 -7.18 -1.96
N ASP A 34 8.54 -8.23 -1.73
CA ASP A 34 8.82 -9.55 -2.29
C ASP A 34 8.57 -9.58 -3.80
N GLY A 35 7.57 -8.82 -4.27
CA GLY A 35 7.31 -8.63 -5.69
C GLY A 35 8.47 -7.89 -6.40
N ALA A 36 9.00 -6.84 -5.78
CA ALA A 36 10.16 -6.12 -6.29
C ALA A 36 11.41 -7.01 -6.33
N ALA A 37 11.64 -7.78 -5.25
CA ALA A 37 12.74 -8.75 -5.17
C ALA A 37 12.62 -9.85 -6.24
N ALA A 38 11.42 -10.41 -6.43
CA ALA A 38 11.15 -11.45 -7.43
C ALA A 38 11.39 -10.97 -8.87
N LEU A 39 11.16 -9.69 -9.14
CA LEU A 39 11.37 -9.07 -10.45
C LEU A 39 12.78 -8.47 -10.61
N ASN A 40 13.62 -8.52 -9.58
CA ASN A 40 14.94 -7.90 -9.54
C ASN A 40 14.90 -6.39 -9.90
N ILE A 41 13.91 -5.68 -9.36
CA ILE A 41 13.75 -4.23 -9.50
C ILE A 41 13.94 -3.54 -8.15
N ALA A 42 14.44 -2.31 -8.17
CA ALA A 42 14.46 -1.47 -6.98
C ALA A 42 13.03 -0.98 -6.66
N GLY A 43 12.62 -1.07 -5.39
CA GLY A 43 11.30 -0.62 -4.93
C GLY A 43 10.68 -1.56 -3.91
N GLY A 44 9.38 -1.41 -3.68
CA GLY A 44 8.62 -2.27 -2.76
C GLY A 44 8.76 -1.90 -1.27
N GLU A 45 9.67 -0.98 -0.92
CA GLU A 45 9.87 -0.51 0.45
C GLU A 45 9.93 1.03 0.52
N LEU A 46 9.41 1.59 1.62
CA LEU A 46 9.46 3.03 1.88
C LEU A 46 10.62 3.36 2.84
N ILE A 47 11.84 3.31 2.32
CA ILE A 47 13.08 3.59 3.05
C ILE A 47 13.91 4.67 2.36
N ALA A 48 14.82 5.32 3.09
CA ALA A 48 15.71 6.31 2.53
C ALA A 48 16.62 5.69 1.46
N GLY A 49 16.78 6.40 0.32
CA GLY A 49 17.59 5.93 -0.81
C GLY A 49 16.87 4.99 -1.79
N ALA A 50 15.68 4.48 -1.45
CA ALA A 50 14.84 3.74 -2.39
C ALA A 50 14.10 4.69 -3.37
N PRO A 51 13.65 4.20 -4.54
CA PRO A 51 12.76 4.96 -5.41
C PRO A 51 11.53 5.46 -4.65
N ALA A 52 11.15 6.72 -4.88
CA ALA A 52 9.97 7.33 -4.26
C ALA A 52 8.67 6.86 -4.96
N ASP A 53 8.42 5.55 -4.90
CA ASP A 53 7.25 4.86 -5.43
C ASP A 53 6.28 4.57 -4.30
N TYR A 54 5.14 5.28 -4.26
CA TYR A 54 4.17 5.13 -3.17
C TYR A 54 2.76 5.53 -3.58
N VAL A 55 1.80 5.06 -2.79
CA VAL A 55 0.37 5.33 -2.96
C VAL A 55 -0.15 6.03 -1.72
N VAL A 56 -0.98 7.07 -1.90
CA VAL A 56 -1.65 7.78 -0.81
C VAL A 56 -3.07 7.25 -0.71
N LEU A 57 -3.43 6.79 0.49
CA LEU A 57 -4.73 6.18 0.77
C LEU A 57 -5.60 7.07 1.65
N ASP A 58 -6.91 7.01 1.44
CA ASP A 58 -7.90 7.69 2.27
C ASP A 58 -8.04 6.99 3.63
N ALA A 59 -7.39 7.54 4.64
CA ALA A 59 -7.46 7.01 6.00
C ALA A 59 -8.88 7.01 6.58
N SER A 60 -9.81 7.83 6.06
CA SER A 60 -11.21 7.82 6.53
C SER A 60 -11.98 6.55 6.17
N GLN A 61 -11.46 5.76 5.23
CA GLN A 61 -12.04 4.48 4.83
C GLN A 61 -11.56 3.32 5.72
N ILE A 62 -10.56 3.57 6.57
CA ILE A 62 -10.01 2.58 7.49
C ILE A 62 -10.74 2.72 8.82
N ASP A 63 -11.50 1.68 9.18
CA ASP A 63 -12.22 1.65 10.45
C ASP A 63 -11.25 1.77 11.65
N PRO A 64 -11.58 2.57 12.68
CA PRO A 64 -10.67 2.83 13.81
C PRO A 64 -10.25 1.58 14.61
N TRP A 65 -11.04 0.51 14.57
CA TRP A 65 -10.81 -0.72 15.32
C TRP A 65 -10.03 -1.79 14.54
N SER A 66 -9.80 -1.61 13.23
CA SER A 66 -9.04 -2.58 12.43
C SER A 66 -7.58 -2.17 12.33
N PRO A 67 -6.61 -3.09 12.48
CA PRO A 67 -5.23 -2.82 12.11
C PRO A 67 -5.18 -2.35 10.64
N PRO A 68 -4.51 -1.22 10.32
CA PRO A 68 -4.58 -0.62 8.98
C PRO A 68 -4.19 -1.57 7.85
N LEU A 69 -3.19 -2.42 8.08
CA LEU A 69 -2.73 -3.41 7.11
C LEU A 69 -3.80 -4.47 6.81
N GLN A 70 -4.53 -4.92 7.82
CA GLN A 70 -5.63 -5.87 7.63
C GLN A 70 -6.80 -5.23 6.90
N ALA A 71 -7.15 -3.99 7.25
CA ALA A 71 -8.17 -3.24 6.53
C ALA A 71 -7.79 -3.08 5.05
N LEU A 72 -6.53 -2.76 4.77
CA LEU A 72 -6.01 -2.63 3.41
C LEU A 72 -6.11 -3.93 2.61
N VAL A 73 -5.60 -5.04 3.15
CA VAL A 73 -5.57 -6.33 2.44
C VAL A 73 -6.98 -6.89 2.24
N TYR A 74 -7.82 -6.86 3.28
CA TYR A 74 -9.11 -7.53 3.22
C TYR A 74 -10.26 -6.65 2.76
N ARG A 75 -10.15 -5.32 2.83
CA ARG A 75 -11.24 -4.40 2.45
C ARG A 75 -10.82 -3.27 1.51
N GLY A 76 -9.52 -3.14 1.22
CA GLY A 76 -9.01 -2.11 0.33
C GLY A 76 -9.69 -2.14 -1.03
N GLN A 77 -9.90 -0.95 -1.59
CA GLN A 77 -10.53 -0.71 -2.88
C GLN A 77 -9.79 0.40 -3.61
N ASP A 78 -9.85 0.40 -4.94
CA ASP A 78 -9.22 1.45 -5.75
C ASP A 78 -9.74 2.85 -5.41
N ALA A 79 -11.00 2.96 -4.97
CA ALA A 79 -11.60 4.21 -4.51
C ALA A 79 -10.90 4.83 -3.27
N TRP A 80 -10.12 4.03 -2.52
CA TRP A 80 -9.34 4.54 -1.39
C TRP A 80 -8.06 5.27 -1.88
N VAL A 81 -7.65 5.09 -3.14
CA VAL A 81 -6.44 5.69 -3.70
C VAL A 81 -6.68 7.15 -4.06
N GLN A 82 -5.88 8.04 -3.47
CA GLN A 82 -6.04 9.49 -3.63
C GLN A 82 -4.95 10.09 -4.53
N ALA A 83 -3.78 9.46 -4.55
CA ALA A 83 -2.70 9.79 -5.45
C ALA A 83 -1.70 8.62 -5.55
N THR A 84 -1.02 8.54 -6.68
CA THR A 84 0.08 7.60 -6.91
C THR A 84 1.31 8.37 -7.37
N PHE A 85 2.46 8.00 -6.83
CA PHE A 85 3.76 8.58 -7.14
C PHE A 85 4.71 7.50 -7.66
N VAL A 86 5.46 7.83 -8.70
CA VAL A 86 6.49 6.99 -9.30
C VAL A 86 7.75 7.83 -9.51
N GLY A 87 8.85 7.43 -8.89
CA GLY A 87 10.11 8.19 -8.84
C GLY A 87 9.90 9.61 -8.30
N GLY A 88 9.01 9.77 -7.32
CA GLY A 88 8.66 11.07 -6.74
C GLY A 88 7.76 11.95 -7.62
N ARG A 89 7.42 11.50 -8.83
CA ARG A 89 6.49 12.20 -9.72
C ARG A 89 5.08 11.70 -9.51
N ARG A 90 4.13 12.60 -9.31
CA ARG A 90 2.71 12.25 -9.19
C ARG A 90 2.16 11.85 -10.55
N VAL A 91 1.72 10.61 -10.69
CA VAL A 91 1.19 10.03 -11.95
C VAL A 91 -0.32 9.85 -11.94
N TYR A 92 -0.96 9.84 -10.76
CA TYR A 92 -2.40 9.71 -10.62
C TYR A 92 -2.95 10.64 -9.54
N VAL A 93 -4.16 11.15 -9.75
CA VAL A 93 -4.95 11.93 -8.78
C VAL A 93 -6.39 11.41 -8.80
N GLY A 94 -6.83 10.86 -7.67
CA GLY A 94 -8.24 10.58 -7.41
C GLY A 94 -8.94 11.82 -6.82
N GLN A 95 -10.26 11.75 -6.64
CA GLN A 95 -10.97 12.78 -5.86
C GLN A 95 -10.54 12.68 -4.38
N PRO A 96 -9.90 13.72 -3.82
CA PRO A 96 -9.34 13.62 -2.49
C PRO A 96 -10.36 13.95 -1.40
N SER A 97 -10.39 13.14 -0.34
CA SER A 97 -11.06 13.53 0.91
C SER A 97 -10.36 14.71 1.59
N ALA A 98 -11.01 15.35 2.57
CA ALA A 98 -10.40 16.44 3.33
C ALA A 98 -9.11 15.97 4.06
N LEU A 99 -9.10 14.75 4.58
CA LEU A 99 -7.94 14.12 5.22
C LEU A 99 -6.82 13.82 4.22
N ALA A 100 -7.16 13.38 3.00
CA ALA A 100 -6.23 13.25 1.87
C ALA A 100 -5.36 14.47 1.66
N SER A 101 -6.01 15.62 1.69
CA SER A 101 -5.41 16.89 1.34
C SER A 101 -4.35 17.27 2.39
N LYS A 102 -4.63 16.97 3.65
CA LYS A 102 -3.71 17.13 4.77
C LYS A 102 -2.54 16.13 4.71
N ALA A 103 -2.84 14.85 4.44
CA ALA A 103 -1.83 13.79 4.32
C ALA A 103 -0.85 14.05 3.16
N ARG A 104 -1.33 14.59 2.03
CA ARG A 104 -0.47 14.99 0.90
C ARG A 104 0.52 16.09 1.27
N GLY A 105 0.11 17.07 2.08
CA GLY A 105 1.03 18.08 2.59
C GLY A 105 2.17 17.46 3.40
N MET A 106 1.84 16.44 4.20
CA MET A 106 2.81 15.71 5.01
C MET A 106 3.72 14.81 4.16
N ALA A 107 3.16 14.10 3.17
CA ALA A 107 3.92 13.27 2.24
C ALA A 107 4.87 14.12 1.38
N ALA A 108 4.46 15.30 0.92
CA ALA A 108 5.33 16.24 0.22
C ALA A 108 6.49 16.73 1.11
N ALA A 109 6.23 16.95 2.40
CA ALA A 109 7.28 17.32 3.35
C ALA A 109 8.27 16.18 3.63
N VAL A 110 7.81 14.92 3.66
CA VAL A 110 8.67 13.74 3.78
C VAL A 110 9.50 13.55 2.51
N ALA A 111 8.88 13.64 1.33
CA ALA A 111 9.58 13.54 0.05
C ALA A 111 10.71 14.58 -0.07
N ASN A 112 10.45 15.83 0.35
CA ASN A 112 11.47 16.88 0.36
C ASN A 112 12.63 16.62 1.34
N ARG A 113 12.41 15.83 2.40
CA ARG A 113 13.46 15.44 3.36
C ARG A 113 14.27 14.22 2.92
N VAL A 114 13.69 13.33 2.13
CA VAL A 114 14.38 12.12 1.63
C VAL A 114 15.22 12.43 0.39
N CYS A 115 14.84 13.45 -0.38
CA CYS A 115 15.56 13.89 -1.59
C CYS A 115 16.66 14.95 -1.33
N SER A 116 17.00 15.25 -0.07
CA SER A 116 18.07 16.18 0.33
C SER A 116 19.22 15.44 0.98
#